data_AF-A0A0T6B258-F1
#
_entry.id   AF-A0A0T6B258-F1
#
_cell.length_a   1.000
_cell.length_b   1.000
_cell.length_c   1.000
_cell.angle_alpha   90.00
_cell.angle_beta   90.00
_cell.angle_gamma   90.00
#
_symmetry.space_group_name_H-M   'P 1'
#
loop_
_entity.id
_entity.type
_entity.pdbx_description
1 polymer ?
#
loop_
_entity_poly.entity_id
_entity_poly.type
_entity_poly.pdbx_seq_one_letter_code
_entity_poly.pdbx_strand_id
1 'polypeptide(L)'
;SKVVNLEDHIKEKESILQKLQEESTAKEAKLKDDISKFSGDLHSNVMEYQKQVDTLNKDKENVQKALADKEEELQKDRMKYEQLITNNKQEIEKTQIMFEDEKKKLLDQLNTLTLDVKNKDGEIERIKELNKSTDLSANEKIKEIEQLKSELQINHSFIERLQSEKKELVQWKENLTNSELEKDKQCTELSKRISELSEELGRSNENTFKLQIASNLYVTILQLLKLSEEQKIDLVDQLNGKVKSDVDMESYTKLCKVVDGIQIVENDSKDQRMKSLERDVENYKQKVLEMETNLRKQESQIPRPTSKINDVTKIIKNGNKADTMSNVTNNNPPTTNEQLMEEKLLAESQVAFLNAIIVDMQKKNEEQKVRIEILESGYSPAAADELGLLKLSERNLPPRMYCDICEEFDLHETEDCPQQANEDMPAVRERSPKEKPQPRPYCEICEMFGHATEDCQEDQTF
;
A
#
# COMPACT_ATOMS: atom_id res chain seq x y z
N SER A 1 134.96 138.56 74.07
CA SER A 1 133.63 138.68 73.42
C SER A 1 133.28 137.44 72.57
N LYS A 2 133.32 136.23 73.14
CA LYS A 2 132.89 134.95 72.48
C LYS A 2 132.00 134.06 73.36
N VAL A 3 131.90 134.36 74.66
CA VAL A 3 131.15 133.56 75.64
C VAL A 3 129.66 133.92 75.67
N VAL A 4 129.32 135.21 75.50
CA VAL A 4 127.92 135.68 75.51
C VAL A 4 127.09 135.11 74.34
N ASN A 5 127.72 134.81 73.19
CA ASN A 5 127.04 134.24 72.02
C ASN A 5 126.70 132.74 72.19
N LEU A 6 127.35 132.04 73.13
CA LEU A 6 127.06 130.62 73.41
C LEU A 6 125.87 130.46 74.38
N GLU A 7 125.69 131.38 75.32
CA GLU A 7 124.57 131.32 76.28
C GLU A 7 123.21 131.56 75.61
N ASP A 8 123.14 132.47 74.63
CA ASP A 8 121.91 132.70 73.87
C ASP A 8 121.56 131.50 72.98
N HIS A 9 122.56 130.83 72.39
CA HIS A 9 122.33 129.58 71.64
C HIS A 9 121.88 128.40 72.52
N ILE A 10 122.31 128.35 73.79
CA ILE A 10 121.86 127.32 74.73
C ILE A 10 120.40 127.56 75.12
N LYS A 11 120.01 128.80 75.45
CA LYS A 11 118.60 129.13 75.75
C LYS A 11 117.68 128.89 74.57
N GLU A 12 118.12 129.21 73.36
CA GLU A 12 117.36 128.92 72.15
C GLU A 12 117.17 127.41 71.96
N LYS A 13 118.23 126.62 72.15
CA LYS A 13 118.14 125.15 72.08
C LYS A 13 117.29 124.55 73.20
N GLU A 14 117.35 125.06 74.43
CA GLU A 14 116.51 124.62 75.54
C GLU A 14 115.02 124.93 75.28
N SER A 15 114.72 126.10 74.72
CA SER A 15 113.37 126.47 74.30
C SER A 15 112.83 125.57 73.18
N ILE A 16 113.68 125.23 72.20
CA ILE A 16 113.34 124.27 71.14
C ILE A 16 113.13 122.88 71.74
N LEU A 17 113.96 122.46 72.68
CA LEU A 17 113.85 121.14 73.33
C LEU A 17 112.55 121.03 74.13
N GLN A 18 112.18 122.07 74.88
CA GLN A 18 110.94 122.11 75.62
C GLN A 18 109.72 122.07 74.70
N LYS A 19 109.72 122.83 73.59
CA LYS A 19 108.65 122.76 72.58
C LYS A 19 108.54 121.38 71.94
N LEU A 20 109.66 120.75 71.60
CA LEU A 20 109.67 119.39 71.07
C LEU A 20 109.15 118.37 72.08
N GLN A 21 109.43 118.56 73.36
CA GLN A 21 108.99 117.69 74.43
C GLN A 21 107.49 117.86 74.73
N GLU A 22 106.98 119.10 74.69
CA GLU A 22 105.54 119.41 74.75
C GLU A 22 104.80 118.86 73.51
N GLU A 23 105.37 118.98 72.30
CA GLU A 23 104.80 118.36 71.10
C GLU A 23 104.82 116.83 71.17
N SER A 24 105.89 116.21 71.70
CA SER A 24 105.99 114.76 71.84
C SER A 24 104.95 114.23 72.83
N THR A 25 104.83 114.87 73.99
CA THR A 25 103.84 114.49 75.01
C THR A 25 102.41 114.72 74.53
N ALA A 26 102.15 115.79 73.78
CA ALA A 26 100.85 116.01 73.14
C ALA A 26 100.52 114.95 72.08
N LYS A 27 101.50 114.55 71.26
CA LYS A 27 101.34 113.47 70.27
C LYS A 27 101.12 112.12 70.95
N GLU A 28 101.85 111.81 72.01
CA GLU A 28 101.65 110.60 72.82
C GLU A 28 100.27 110.57 73.47
N ALA A 29 99.82 111.68 74.04
CA ALA A 29 98.48 111.79 74.62
C ALA A 29 97.39 111.58 73.56
N LYS A 30 97.56 112.17 72.37
CA LYS A 30 96.63 111.99 71.26
C LYS A 30 96.61 110.56 70.74
N LEU A 31 97.78 109.94 70.58
CA LEU A 31 97.90 108.54 70.18
C LEU A 31 97.25 107.61 71.21
N LYS A 32 97.40 107.90 72.50
CA LYS A 32 96.77 107.13 73.58
C LYS A 32 95.25 107.27 73.59
N ASP A 33 94.73 108.47 73.31
CA ASP A 33 93.29 108.71 73.15
C ASP A 33 92.73 107.98 71.91
N ASP A 34 93.44 108.04 70.78
CA ASP A 34 93.06 107.35 69.55
C ASP A 34 93.09 105.82 69.73
N ILE A 35 94.10 105.27 70.40
CA ILE A 35 94.16 103.84 70.76
C ILE A 35 93.00 103.47 71.70
N SER A 36 92.69 104.30 72.69
CA SER A 36 91.59 104.04 73.62
C SER A 36 90.23 104.03 72.90
N LYS A 37 90.00 104.99 72.00
CA LYS A 37 88.78 105.05 71.18
C LYS A 37 88.68 103.85 70.25
N PHE A 38 89.74 103.56 69.51
CA PHE A 38 89.78 102.42 68.59
C PHE A 38 89.58 101.09 69.33
N SER A 39 90.19 100.92 70.50
CA SER A 39 90.00 99.74 71.34
C SER A 39 88.56 99.63 71.87
N GLY A 40 87.93 100.75 72.21
CA GLY A 40 86.53 100.80 72.64
C GLY A 40 85.56 100.42 71.52
N ASP A 41 85.75 101.01 70.33
CA ASP A 41 84.94 100.72 69.14
C ASP A 41 85.12 99.27 68.69
N LEU A 42 86.35 98.76 68.70
CA LEU A 42 86.63 97.36 68.38
C LEU A 42 85.95 96.43 69.39
N HIS A 43 86.01 96.74 70.69
CA HIS A 43 85.33 95.95 71.71
C HIS A 43 83.80 95.96 71.53
N SER A 44 83.21 97.12 71.23
CA SER A 44 81.77 97.24 70.95
C SER A 44 81.36 96.41 69.74
N ASN A 45 82.11 96.49 68.65
CA ASN A 45 81.85 95.69 67.44
C ASN A 45 82.00 94.19 67.71
N VAL A 46 83.00 93.77 68.48
CA VAL A 46 83.17 92.36 68.87
C VAL A 46 81.99 91.88 69.72
N MET A 47 81.52 92.69 70.67
CA MET A 47 80.33 92.35 71.47
C MET A 47 79.06 92.26 70.61
N GLU A 48 78.89 93.15 69.64
CA GLU A 48 77.76 93.11 68.72
C GLU A 48 77.79 91.88 67.81
N TYR A 49 78.94 91.56 67.22
CA TYR A 49 79.12 90.35 66.44
C TYR A 49 78.92 89.08 67.28
N GLN A 50 79.39 89.07 68.53
CA GLN A 50 79.14 87.95 69.44
C GLN A 50 77.64 87.74 69.67
N LYS A 51 76.89 88.82 69.92
CA LYS A 51 75.43 88.75 70.10
C LYS A 51 74.71 88.28 68.84
N GLN A 52 75.16 88.71 67.66
CA GLN A 52 74.62 88.23 66.38
C GLN A 52 74.89 86.73 66.18
N VAL A 53 76.12 86.27 66.47
CA VAL A 53 76.49 84.86 66.41
C VAL A 53 75.65 84.02 67.36
N ASP A 54 75.45 84.47 68.60
CA ASP A 54 74.64 83.76 69.59
C ASP A 54 73.16 83.66 69.15
N THR A 55 72.64 84.74 68.55
CA THR A 55 71.27 84.77 68.01
C THR A 55 71.13 83.81 66.83
N LEU A 56 72.07 83.84 65.88
CA LEU A 56 72.09 82.95 64.73
C LEU A 56 72.25 81.48 65.14
N ASN A 57 73.05 81.18 66.16
CA ASN A 57 73.18 79.82 66.69
C ASN A 57 71.87 79.33 67.29
N LYS A 58 71.16 80.18 68.04
CA LYS A 58 69.84 79.85 68.59
C LYS A 58 68.79 79.63 67.49
N ASP A 59 68.78 80.48 66.47
CA ASP A 59 67.87 80.33 65.33
C ASP A 59 68.18 79.06 64.53
N LYS A 60 69.45 78.73 64.34
CA LYS A 60 69.89 77.47 63.73
C LYS A 60 69.39 76.27 64.52
N GLU A 61 69.55 76.27 65.84
CA GLU A 61 69.06 75.18 66.70
C GLU A 61 67.52 75.04 66.61
N ASN A 62 66.78 76.15 66.61
CA ASN A 62 65.33 76.15 66.47
C ASN A 62 64.89 75.58 65.10
N VAL A 63 65.56 75.98 64.01
CA VAL A 63 65.27 75.48 62.67
C VAL A 63 65.61 74.00 62.55
N GLN A 64 66.75 73.56 63.11
CA GLN A 64 67.14 72.14 63.13
C GLN A 64 66.11 71.29 63.88
N LYS A 65 65.60 71.78 65.01
CA LYS A 65 64.56 71.09 65.76
C LYS A 65 63.24 71.02 64.99
N ALA A 66 62.79 72.13 64.41
CA ALA A 66 61.57 72.15 63.61
C ALA A 66 61.66 71.26 62.36
N LEU A 67 62.85 71.17 61.75
CA LEU A 67 63.11 70.27 60.64
C LEU A 67 63.02 68.81 61.08
N ALA A 68 63.65 68.45 62.21
CA ALA A 68 63.58 67.08 62.75
C ALA A 68 62.15 66.67 63.10
N ASP A 69 61.37 67.56 63.73
CA ASP A 69 59.97 67.30 64.06
C ASP A 69 59.13 67.08 62.78
N LYS A 70 59.39 67.87 61.72
CA LYS A 70 58.70 67.70 60.42
C LYS A 70 59.14 66.45 59.67
N GLU A 71 60.40 66.06 59.76
CA GLU A 71 60.90 64.80 59.20
C GLU A 71 60.24 63.60 59.89
N GLU A 72 60.07 63.65 61.21
CA GLU A 72 59.38 62.59 61.97
C GLU A 72 57.88 62.50 61.61
N GLU A 73 57.21 63.65 61.47
CA GLU A 73 55.81 63.71 61.02
C GLU A 73 55.65 63.13 59.61
N LEU A 74 56.52 63.53 58.69
CA LEU A 74 56.52 63.04 57.31
C LEU A 74 56.84 61.53 57.23
N GLN A 75 57.71 61.02 58.10
CA GLN A 75 57.98 59.59 58.21
C GLN A 75 56.75 58.82 58.70
N LYS A 76 56.03 59.33 59.70
CA LYS A 76 54.79 58.71 60.20
C LYS A 76 53.71 58.67 59.12
N ASP A 77 53.53 59.75 58.37
CA ASP A 77 52.53 59.78 57.30
C ASP A 77 52.93 58.87 56.13
N ARG A 78 54.22 58.81 55.78
CA ARG A 78 54.73 57.85 54.79
C ARG A 78 54.40 56.41 55.20
N MET A 79 54.63 56.03 56.45
CA MET A 79 54.30 54.70 56.95
C MET A 79 52.80 54.39 56.89
N LYS A 80 51.94 55.37 57.23
CA LYS A 80 50.48 55.21 57.11
C LYS A 80 50.04 55.00 55.67
N TYR A 81 50.55 55.80 54.74
CA TYR A 81 50.22 55.67 53.31
C TYR A 81 50.73 54.34 52.73
N GLU A 82 51.92 53.91 53.12
CA GLU A 82 52.48 52.64 52.68
C GLU A 82 51.66 51.45 53.20
N GLN A 83 51.21 51.50 54.46
CA GLN A 83 50.30 50.50 55.01
C GLN A 83 48.94 50.50 54.29
N LEU A 84 48.37 51.68 54.00
CA LEU A 84 47.11 51.80 53.26
C LEU A 84 47.22 51.23 51.84
N ILE A 85 48.33 51.51 51.15
CA ILE A 85 48.59 50.97 49.81
C ILE A 85 48.70 49.45 49.85
N THR A 86 49.43 48.89 50.83
CA THR A 86 49.56 47.43 50.97
C THR A 86 48.21 46.77 51.25
N ASN A 87 47.40 47.34 52.15
CA ASN A 87 46.06 46.81 52.45
C ASN A 87 45.15 46.85 51.21
N ASN A 88 45.13 47.98 50.48
CA ASN A 88 44.32 48.11 49.27
C ASN A 88 44.78 47.14 48.18
N LYS A 89 46.09 46.92 48.02
CA LYS A 89 46.62 45.92 47.09
C LYS A 89 46.15 44.51 47.44
N GLN A 90 46.19 44.13 48.72
CA GLN A 90 45.72 42.82 49.18
C GLN A 90 44.22 42.65 48.95
N GLU A 91 43.40 43.67 49.21
CA GLU A 91 41.95 43.60 48.96
C GLU A 91 41.62 43.49 47.46
N ILE A 92 42.35 44.21 46.60
CA ILE A 92 42.23 44.08 45.15
C ILE A 92 42.60 42.66 44.70
N GLU A 93 43.70 42.11 45.19
CA GLU A 93 44.16 40.76 44.85
C GLU A 93 43.15 39.69 45.29
N LYS A 94 42.64 39.77 46.53
CA LYS A 94 41.57 38.88 47.02
C LYS A 94 40.33 38.96 46.13
N THR A 95 39.93 40.17 45.75
CA THR A 95 38.75 40.39 44.91
C THR A 95 38.95 39.79 43.52
N GLN A 96 40.14 39.96 42.92
CA GLN A 96 40.49 39.35 41.64
C GLN A 96 40.47 37.82 41.68
N ILE A 97 41.01 37.22 42.74
CA ILE A 97 40.98 35.76 42.93
C ILE A 97 39.53 35.25 43.03
N MET A 98 38.69 35.92 43.83
CA MET A 98 37.28 35.54 43.95
C MET A 98 36.53 35.63 42.61
N PHE A 99 36.76 36.69 41.83
CA PHE A 99 36.15 36.85 40.51
C PHE A 99 36.61 35.77 39.52
N GLU A 100 37.89 35.40 39.51
CA GLU A 100 38.38 34.35 38.61
C GLU A 100 37.83 32.97 39.01
N ASP A 101 37.68 32.70 40.31
CA ASP A 101 37.05 31.48 40.82
C ASP A 101 35.56 31.39 40.45
N GLU A 102 34.81 32.50 40.58
CA GLU A 102 33.40 32.56 40.16
C GLU A 102 33.25 32.38 38.64
N LYS A 103 34.09 33.06 37.86
CA LYS A 103 34.13 32.91 36.40
C LYS A 103 34.43 31.47 35.98
N LYS A 104 35.38 30.80 36.66
CA LYS A 104 35.68 29.40 36.41
C LYS A 104 34.49 28.49 36.73
N LYS A 105 33.81 28.70 37.87
CA LYS A 105 32.60 27.95 38.23
C LYS A 105 31.48 28.14 37.19
N LEU A 106 31.26 29.37 36.73
CA LEU A 106 30.27 29.67 35.69
C LEU A 106 30.64 29.02 34.36
N LEU A 107 31.92 29.01 34.00
CA LEU A 107 32.40 28.35 32.78
C LEU A 107 32.19 26.82 32.85
N ASP A 108 32.48 26.20 33.98
CA ASP A 108 32.26 24.76 34.19
C ASP A 108 30.77 24.40 34.15
N GLN A 109 29.90 25.24 34.73
CA GLN A 109 28.45 25.09 34.63
C GLN A 109 27.95 25.24 33.20
N LEU A 110 28.44 26.24 32.46
CA LEU A 110 28.08 26.46 31.06
C LEU A 110 28.48 25.26 30.21
N ASN A 111 29.71 24.75 30.36
CA ASN A 111 30.20 23.58 29.62
C ASN A 111 29.36 22.33 29.93
N THR A 112 28.98 22.14 31.19
CA THR A 112 28.12 21.02 31.60
C THR A 112 26.74 21.13 30.95
N LEU A 113 26.13 22.32 30.99
CA LEU A 113 24.82 22.55 30.40
C LEU A 113 24.86 22.42 28.87
N THR A 114 25.91 22.89 28.21
CA THR A 114 26.12 22.72 26.77
C THR A 114 26.24 21.24 26.39
N LEU A 115 26.95 20.43 27.20
CA LEU A 115 27.05 18.99 26.97
C LEU A 115 25.68 18.31 27.14
N ASP A 116 24.91 18.69 28.17
CA ASP A 116 23.57 18.17 28.40
C ASP A 116 22.60 18.51 27.26
N VAL A 117 22.63 19.75 26.76
CA VAL A 117 21.83 20.16 25.59
C VAL A 117 22.21 19.31 24.38
N LYS A 118 23.50 19.16 24.08
CA LYS A 118 23.96 18.33 22.96
C LYS A 118 23.53 16.86 23.10
N ASN A 119 23.54 16.31 24.31
CA ASN A 119 23.06 14.96 24.57
C ASN A 119 21.55 14.85 24.35
N LYS A 120 20.77 15.84 24.81
CA LYS A 120 19.31 15.90 24.63
C LYS A 120 18.93 16.06 23.16
N ASP A 121 19.65 16.86 22.39
CA ASP A 121 19.45 16.99 20.94
C ASP A 121 19.70 15.64 20.24
N GLY A 122 20.76 14.92 20.62
CA GLY A 122 21.01 13.58 20.11
C GLY A 122 19.94 12.55 20.49
N GLU A 123 19.36 12.64 21.69
CA GLU A 123 18.20 11.82 22.09
C GLU A 123 16.96 12.14 21.24
N ILE A 124 16.69 13.43 20.98
CA ILE A 124 15.58 13.89 20.15
C ILE A 124 15.72 13.36 18.72
N GLU A 125 16.91 13.42 18.12
CA GLU A 125 17.14 12.87 16.78
C GLU A 125 16.88 11.36 16.73
N ARG A 126 17.35 10.58 17.71
CA ARG A 126 17.09 9.13 17.77
C ARG A 126 15.58 8.85 17.89
N ILE A 127 14.86 9.62 18.69
CA ILE A 127 13.40 9.46 18.83
C ILE A 127 12.69 9.80 17.50
N LYS A 128 13.13 10.85 16.79
CA LYS A 128 12.58 11.20 15.46
C LYS A 128 12.80 10.07 14.46
N GLU A 129 14.00 9.48 14.41
CA GLU A 129 14.31 8.37 13.50
C GLU A 129 13.49 7.12 13.86
N LEU A 130 13.35 6.82 15.16
CA LEU A 130 12.52 5.71 15.62
C LEU A 130 11.06 5.92 15.22
N ASN A 131 10.48 7.11 15.45
CA ASN A 131 9.11 7.43 15.05
C ASN A 131 8.89 7.28 13.55
N LYS A 132 9.85 7.75 12.74
CA LYS A 132 9.79 7.59 11.28
C LYS A 132 9.79 6.11 10.87
N SER A 133 10.62 5.29 11.49
CA SER A 133 10.66 3.84 11.23
C SER A 133 9.35 3.15 11.63
N THR A 134 8.76 3.54 12.77
CA THR A 134 7.47 2.98 13.22
C THR A 134 6.32 3.41 12.32
N ASP A 135 6.33 4.64 11.82
CA ASP A 135 5.33 5.15 10.88
C ASP A 135 5.40 4.41 9.54
N LEU A 136 6.61 4.13 9.04
CA LEU A 136 6.80 3.33 7.83
C LEU A 136 6.24 1.92 8.02
N SER A 137 6.58 1.24 9.11
CA SER A 137 6.06 -0.10 9.41
C SER A 137 4.54 -0.12 9.61
N ALA A 138 3.97 0.90 10.25
CA ALA A 138 2.53 1.04 10.42
C ALA A 138 1.83 1.21 9.06
N ASN A 139 2.39 2.04 8.17
CA ASN A 139 1.87 2.24 6.82
C ASN A 139 1.95 0.97 5.96
N GLU A 140 3.00 0.17 6.10
CA GLU A 140 3.11 -1.14 5.43
C GLU A 140 2.01 -2.10 5.91
N LYS A 141 1.80 -2.20 7.23
CA LYS A 141 0.71 -3.03 7.80
C LYS A 141 -0.67 -2.55 7.36
N ILE A 142 -0.89 -1.23 7.24
CA ILE A 142 -2.15 -0.68 6.74
C ILE A 142 -2.38 -1.14 5.29
N LYS A 143 -1.35 -1.08 4.43
CA LYS A 143 -1.46 -1.58 3.04
C LYS A 143 -1.77 -3.07 2.98
N GLU A 144 -1.14 -3.89 3.82
CA GLU A 144 -1.45 -5.33 3.92
C GLU A 144 -2.91 -5.57 4.34
N ILE A 145 -3.40 -4.82 5.34
CA ILE A 145 -4.80 -4.90 5.78
C ILE A 145 -5.76 -4.50 4.65
N GLU A 146 -5.45 -3.48 3.87
CA GLU A 146 -6.27 -3.06 2.73
C GLU A 146 -6.29 -4.12 1.61
N GLN A 147 -5.16 -4.76 1.33
CA GLN A 147 -5.09 -5.87 0.37
C GLN A 147 -5.94 -7.05 0.84
N LEU A 148 -5.78 -7.48 2.10
CA LEU A 148 -6.57 -8.56 2.69
C LEU A 148 -8.07 -8.23 2.70
N LYS A 149 -8.44 -6.97 2.93
CA LYS A 149 -9.83 -6.52 2.87
C LYS A 149 -10.41 -6.62 1.45
N SER A 150 -9.63 -6.25 0.44
CA SER A 150 -10.01 -6.40 -0.97
C SER A 150 -10.22 -7.88 -1.34
N GLU A 151 -9.29 -8.75 -0.94
CA GLU A 151 -9.40 -10.19 -1.15
C GLU A 151 -10.63 -10.79 -0.43
N LEU A 152 -10.89 -10.37 0.81
CA LEU A 152 -12.10 -10.75 1.55
C LEU A 152 -13.38 -10.34 0.83
N GLN A 153 -13.41 -9.15 0.23
CA GLN A 153 -14.56 -8.67 -0.53
C GLN A 153 -14.79 -9.50 -1.80
N ILE A 154 -13.73 -9.85 -2.53
CA ILE A 154 -13.79 -10.75 -3.69
C ILE A 154 -14.33 -12.12 -3.27
N ASN A 155 -13.75 -12.71 -2.21
CA ASN A 155 -14.19 -14.00 -1.67
C ASN A 155 -15.66 -13.96 -1.23
N HIS A 156 -16.11 -12.86 -0.61
CA HIS A 156 -17.51 -12.69 -0.23
C HIS A 156 -18.43 -12.73 -1.45
N SER A 157 -18.13 -11.96 -2.50
CA SER A 157 -18.91 -11.97 -3.74
C SER A 157 -18.94 -13.34 -4.42
N PHE A 158 -17.83 -14.09 -4.34
CA PHE A 158 -17.75 -15.45 -4.89
C PHE A 158 -18.64 -16.41 -4.10
N ILE A 159 -18.65 -16.31 -2.77
CA ILE A 159 -19.53 -17.10 -1.91
C ILE A 159 -21.01 -16.78 -2.20
N GLU A 160 -21.38 -15.51 -2.34
CA GLU A 160 -22.76 -15.12 -2.70
C GLU A 160 -23.19 -15.74 -4.03
N ARG A 161 -22.30 -15.71 -5.04
CA ARG A 161 -22.56 -16.34 -6.33
C ARG A 161 -22.76 -17.86 -6.20
N LEU A 162 -21.89 -18.55 -5.47
CA LEU A 162 -22.02 -19.98 -5.22
C LEU A 162 -23.32 -20.32 -4.48
N GLN A 163 -23.76 -19.47 -3.56
CA GLN A 163 -25.05 -19.63 -2.89
C GLN A 163 -26.23 -19.48 -3.85
N SER A 164 -26.16 -18.55 -4.80
CA SER A 164 -27.17 -18.40 -5.85
C SER A 164 -27.23 -19.62 -6.76
N GLU A 165 -26.07 -20.08 -7.26
CA GLU A 165 -25.97 -21.28 -8.12
C GLU A 165 -26.49 -22.52 -7.37
N LYS A 166 -26.16 -22.68 -6.08
CA LYS A 166 -26.70 -23.76 -5.24
C LYS A 166 -28.22 -23.69 -5.14
N LYS A 167 -28.80 -22.50 -4.98
CA LYS A 167 -30.26 -22.31 -4.90
C LYS A 167 -30.95 -22.70 -6.20
N GLU A 168 -30.38 -22.31 -7.34
CA GLU A 168 -30.88 -22.69 -8.66
C GLU A 168 -30.80 -24.21 -8.88
N LEU A 169 -29.68 -24.84 -8.50
CA LEU A 169 -29.51 -26.30 -8.55
C LEU A 169 -30.55 -27.05 -7.71
N VAL A 170 -30.85 -26.55 -6.51
CA VAL A 170 -31.89 -27.14 -5.64
C VAL A 170 -33.26 -27.01 -6.30
N GLN A 171 -33.62 -25.84 -6.83
CA GLN A 171 -34.89 -25.63 -7.55
C GLN A 171 -34.99 -26.52 -8.79
N TRP A 172 -33.91 -26.64 -9.55
CA TRP A 172 -33.87 -27.50 -10.73
C TRP A 172 -34.06 -28.97 -10.36
N LYS A 173 -33.40 -29.43 -9.28
CA LYS A 173 -33.57 -30.79 -8.76
C LYS A 173 -35.02 -31.05 -8.33
N GLU A 174 -35.65 -30.11 -7.63
CA GLU A 174 -37.05 -30.21 -7.21
C GLU A 174 -37.99 -30.29 -8.42
N ASN A 175 -37.77 -29.47 -9.45
CA ASN A 175 -38.53 -29.52 -10.70
C ASN A 175 -38.34 -30.87 -11.42
N LEU A 176 -37.12 -31.42 -11.43
CA LEU A 176 -36.84 -32.72 -12.03
C LEU A 176 -37.60 -33.84 -11.30
N THR A 177 -37.57 -33.84 -9.96
CA THR A 177 -38.29 -34.81 -9.13
C THR A 177 -39.79 -34.73 -9.35
N ASN A 178 -40.35 -33.53 -9.45
CA ASN A 178 -41.78 -33.34 -9.76
C ASN A 178 -42.14 -33.85 -11.15
N SER A 179 -41.28 -33.61 -12.15
CA SER A 179 -41.46 -34.12 -13.52
C SER A 179 -41.38 -35.65 -13.57
N GLU A 180 -40.42 -36.24 -12.85
CA GLU A 180 -40.27 -37.70 -12.72
C GLU A 180 -41.52 -38.33 -12.08
N LEU A 181 -42.01 -37.75 -10.97
CA LEU A 181 -43.23 -38.19 -10.31
C LEU A 181 -44.45 -38.13 -11.24
N GLU A 182 -44.56 -37.07 -12.05
CA GLU A 182 -45.65 -36.92 -13.03
C GLU A 182 -45.55 -37.95 -14.16
N LYS A 183 -44.33 -38.25 -14.61
CA LYS A 183 -44.09 -39.31 -15.59
C LYS A 183 -44.40 -40.70 -15.03
N ASP A 184 -44.04 -40.94 -13.78
CA ASP A 184 -44.32 -42.22 -13.12
C ASP A 184 -45.84 -42.43 -12.96
N LYS A 185 -46.59 -41.39 -12.57
CA LYS A 185 -48.06 -41.40 -12.60
C LYS A 185 -48.61 -41.72 -13.99
N GLN A 186 -48.09 -41.05 -15.04
CA GLN A 186 -48.50 -41.34 -16.42
C GLN A 186 -48.22 -42.80 -16.82
N CYS A 187 -47.07 -43.35 -16.46
CA CYS A 187 -46.71 -44.75 -16.71
C CYS A 187 -47.64 -45.73 -15.96
N THR A 188 -47.98 -45.45 -14.70
CA THR A 188 -48.91 -46.29 -13.93
C THR A 188 -50.32 -46.29 -14.54
N GLU A 189 -50.81 -45.13 -14.98
CA GLU A 189 -52.12 -45.02 -15.63
C GLU A 189 -52.15 -45.74 -16.99
N LEU A 190 -51.10 -45.57 -17.80
CA LEU A 190 -50.96 -46.30 -19.07
C LEU A 190 -50.88 -47.82 -18.84
N SER A 191 -50.15 -48.26 -17.81
CA SER A 191 -50.04 -49.68 -17.44
C SER A 191 -51.39 -50.25 -17.04
N LYS A 192 -52.18 -49.50 -16.26
CA LYS A 192 -53.55 -49.87 -15.92
C LYS A 192 -54.43 -49.97 -17.17
N ARG A 193 -54.36 -49.00 -18.08
CA ARG A 193 -55.14 -49.02 -19.31
C ARG A 193 -54.77 -50.19 -20.22
N ILE A 194 -53.49 -50.54 -20.32
CA ILE A 194 -53.01 -51.72 -21.05
C ILE A 194 -53.58 -53.01 -20.42
N SER A 195 -53.61 -53.09 -19.09
CA SER A 195 -54.21 -54.23 -18.38
C SER A 195 -55.70 -54.35 -18.70
N GLU A 196 -56.46 -53.25 -18.64
CA GLU A 196 -57.89 -53.22 -18.98
C GLU A 196 -58.14 -53.67 -20.42
N LEU A 197 -57.40 -53.11 -21.38
CA LEU A 197 -57.53 -53.45 -22.81
C LEU A 197 -57.15 -54.91 -23.07
N SER A 198 -56.16 -55.45 -22.36
CA SER A 198 -55.78 -56.87 -22.47
C SER A 198 -56.88 -57.79 -21.96
N GLU A 199 -57.56 -57.40 -20.86
CA GLU A 199 -58.70 -58.15 -20.33
C GLU A 199 -59.91 -58.08 -21.28
N GLU A 200 -60.22 -56.90 -21.83
CA GLU A 200 -61.26 -56.73 -22.86
C GLU A 200 -60.97 -57.57 -24.12
N LEU A 201 -59.71 -57.56 -24.59
CA LEU A 201 -59.28 -58.37 -25.72
C LEU A 201 -59.43 -59.87 -25.41
N GLY A 202 -59.09 -60.30 -24.20
CA GLY A 202 -59.31 -61.67 -23.72
C GLY A 202 -60.78 -62.07 -23.78
N ARG A 203 -61.68 -61.24 -23.26
CA ARG A 203 -63.14 -61.45 -23.32
C ARG A 203 -63.66 -61.49 -24.75
N SER A 204 -63.17 -60.60 -25.62
CA SER A 204 -63.53 -60.55 -27.04
C SER A 204 -63.09 -61.82 -27.79
N ASN A 205 -61.88 -62.30 -27.53
CA ASN A 205 -61.37 -63.54 -28.09
C ASN A 205 -62.19 -64.75 -27.62
N GLU A 206 -62.56 -64.81 -26.35
CA GLU A 206 -63.43 -65.87 -25.82
C GLU A 206 -64.82 -65.86 -26.49
N ASN A 207 -65.41 -64.68 -26.66
CA ASN A 207 -66.68 -64.52 -27.38
C ASN A 207 -66.56 -64.93 -28.84
N THR A 208 -65.47 -64.54 -29.51
CA THR A 208 -65.18 -64.93 -30.90
C THR A 208 -65.05 -66.45 -31.02
N PHE A 209 -64.39 -67.10 -30.07
CA PHE A 209 -64.28 -68.56 -30.02
C PHE A 209 -65.65 -69.23 -29.83
N LYS A 210 -66.50 -68.71 -28.93
CA LYS A 210 -67.88 -69.20 -28.75
C LYS A 210 -68.71 -69.05 -30.04
N LEU A 211 -68.61 -67.90 -30.72
CA LEU A 211 -69.26 -67.66 -32.01
C LEU A 211 -68.74 -68.60 -33.10
N GLN A 212 -67.44 -68.87 -33.15
CA GLN A 212 -66.85 -69.81 -34.10
C GLN A 212 -67.40 -71.23 -33.90
N ILE A 213 -67.53 -71.69 -32.65
CA ILE A 213 -68.15 -72.99 -32.34
C ILE A 213 -69.60 -73.02 -32.82
N ALA A 214 -70.39 -71.98 -32.51
CA ALA A 214 -71.78 -71.89 -32.94
C ALA A 214 -71.91 -71.88 -34.47
N SER A 215 -71.04 -71.15 -35.17
CA SER A 215 -70.97 -71.10 -36.63
C SER A 215 -70.66 -72.48 -37.22
N ASN A 216 -69.64 -73.17 -36.71
CA ASN A 216 -69.29 -74.52 -37.14
C ASN A 216 -70.47 -75.49 -36.95
N LEU A 217 -71.16 -75.43 -35.81
CA LEU A 217 -72.34 -76.25 -35.53
C LEU A 217 -73.47 -75.96 -36.52
N TYR A 218 -73.72 -74.69 -36.83
CA TYR A 218 -74.73 -74.28 -37.80
C TYR A 218 -74.43 -74.82 -39.21
N VAL A 219 -73.17 -74.75 -39.66
CA VAL A 219 -72.74 -75.34 -40.93
C VAL A 219 -73.00 -76.86 -40.95
N THR A 220 -72.70 -77.57 -39.86
CA THR A 220 -72.98 -79.00 -39.75
C THR A 220 -74.48 -79.29 -39.83
N ILE A 221 -75.32 -78.50 -39.15
CA ILE A 221 -76.78 -78.63 -39.21
C ILE A 221 -77.29 -78.43 -40.64
N LEU A 222 -76.79 -77.42 -41.36
CA LEU A 222 -77.16 -77.18 -42.76
C LEU A 222 -76.79 -78.36 -43.67
N GLN A 223 -75.62 -78.98 -43.46
CA GLN A 223 -75.22 -80.18 -44.21
C GLN A 223 -76.15 -81.36 -43.92
N LEU A 224 -76.51 -81.58 -42.66
CA LEU A 224 -77.45 -82.64 -42.28
C LEU A 224 -78.85 -82.42 -42.86
N LEU A 225 -79.34 -81.17 -42.84
CA LEU A 225 -80.61 -80.81 -43.46
C LEU A 225 -80.59 -81.08 -44.97
N LYS A 226 -79.51 -80.70 -45.66
CA LYS A 226 -79.35 -80.96 -47.09
C LYS A 226 -79.39 -82.45 -47.42
N LEU A 227 -78.67 -83.28 -46.65
CA LEU A 227 -78.72 -84.75 -46.80
C LEU A 227 -80.13 -85.31 -46.53
N SER A 228 -80.83 -84.78 -45.53
CA SER A 228 -82.22 -85.17 -45.26
C SER A 228 -83.17 -84.78 -46.39
N GLU A 229 -82.96 -83.62 -47.01
CA GLU A 229 -83.72 -83.16 -48.18
C GLU A 229 -83.48 -84.08 -49.38
N GLU A 230 -82.22 -84.43 -49.66
CA GLU A 230 -81.85 -85.38 -50.72
C GLU A 230 -82.50 -86.76 -50.48
N GLN A 231 -82.48 -87.26 -49.24
CA GLN A 231 -83.17 -88.51 -48.88
C GLN A 231 -84.69 -88.44 -49.09
N LYS A 232 -85.33 -87.29 -48.81
CA LYS A 232 -86.77 -87.11 -49.09
C LYS A 232 -87.06 -87.12 -50.58
N ILE A 233 -86.23 -86.48 -51.39
CA ILE A 233 -86.36 -86.48 -52.85
C ILE A 233 -86.26 -87.92 -53.38
N ASP A 234 -85.25 -88.68 -52.94
CA ASP A 234 -85.10 -90.10 -53.31
C ASP A 234 -86.34 -90.94 -52.93
N LEU A 235 -86.93 -90.69 -51.76
CA LEU A 235 -88.12 -91.40 -51.30
C LEU A 235 -89.36 -91.03 -52.12
N VAL A 236 -89.50 -89.75 -52.49
CA VAL A 236 -90.55 -89.26 -53.39
C VAL A 236 -90.39 -89.87 -54.78
N ASP A 237 -89.17 -89.97 -55.30
CA ASP A 237 -88.89 -90.60 -56.59
C ASP A 237 -89.20 -92.10 -56.57
N GLN A 238 -88.88 -92.80 -55.49
CA GLN A 238 -89.26 -94.21 -55.31
C GLN A 238 -90.79 -94.40 -55.23
N LEU A 239 -91.51 -93.50 -54.55
CA LEU A 239 -92.97 -93.52 -54.49
C LEU A 239 -93.61 -93.21 -55.86
N ASN A 240 -93.10 -92.20 -56.58
CA ASN A 240 -93.54 -91.89 -57.94
C ASN A 240 -93.26 -93.05 -58.91
N GLY A 241 -92.15 -93.76 -58.75
CA GLY A 241 -91.84 -94.98 -59.50
C GLY A 241 -92.85 -96.10 -59.27
N LYS A 242 -93.31 -96.30 -58.03
CA LYS A 242 -94.35 -97.30 -57.69
C LYS A 242 -95.75 -96.91 -58.14
N VAL A 243 -96.09 -95.61 -58.15
CA VAL A 243 -97.40 -95.13 -58.63
C VAL A 243 -97.54 -95.26 -60.15
N LYS A 244 -96.44 -95.25 -60.90
CA LYS A 244 -96.45 -95.40 -62.37
C LYS A 244 -96.72 -96.82 -62.87
N SER A 245 -96.59 -97.85 -62.03
CA SER A 245 -96.66 -99.25 -62.48
C SER A 245 -98.02 -99.93 -62.25
N ASP A 246 -99.00 -99.31 -61.60
CA ASP A 246 -100.23 -100.02 -61.15
C ASP A 246 -101.52 -99.17 -61.12
N VAL A 247 -101.71 -98.18 -62.00
CA VAL A 247 -102.97 -97.39 -62.01
C VAL A 247 -103.53 -97.15 -63.41
N ASP A 248 -104.82 -97.46 -63.56
CA ASP A 248 -105.71 -97.12 -64.67
C ASP A 248 -105.65 -95.60 -65.01
N MET A 249 -105.47 -95.29 -66.29
CA MET A 249 -105.34 -93.95 -66.86
C MET A 249 -106.44 -92.96 -66.45
N GLU A 250 -107.64 -93.44 -66.14
CA GLU A 250 -108.77 -92.58 -65.74
C GLU A 250 -108.69 -92.12 -64.27
N SER A 251 -108.03 -92.92 -63.42
CA SER A 251 -107.74 -92.58 -62.02
C SER A 251 -106.55 -91.64 -61.89
N TYR A 252 -105.52 -91.83 -62.72
CA TYR A 252 -104.34 -90.95 -62.80
C TYR A 252 -104.71 -89.52 -63.23
N THR A 253 -105.66 -89.39 -64.16
CA THR A 253 -106.15 -88.08 -64.64
C THR A 253 -106.92 -87.30 -63.56
N LYS A 254 -107.64 -87.98 -62.66
CA LYS A 254 -108.29 -87.33 -61.50
C LYS A 254 -107.28 -86.97 -60.41
N LEU A 255 -106.27 -87.81 -60.19
CA LEU A 255 -105.21 -87.52 -59.23
C LEU A 255 -104.34 -86.34 -59.67
N CYS A 256 -103.98 -86.24 -60.96
CA CYS A 256 -103.26 -85.08 -61.50
C CYS A 256 -104.04 -83.77 -61.32
N LYS A 257 -105.37 -83.76 -61.50
CA LYS A 257 -106.18 -82.54 -61.28
C LYS A 257 -106.23 -82.11 -59.81
N VAL A 258 -106.18 -83.07 -58.87
CA VAL A 258 -106.12 -82.79 -57.43
C VAL A 258 -104.70 -82.33 -57.03
N VAL A 259 -103.66 -82.95 -57.59
CA VAL A 259 -102.26 -82.54 -57.39
C VAL A 259 -102.02 -81.15 -57.97
N ASP A 260 -102.49 -80.83 -59.17
CA ASP A 260 -102.39 -79.49 -59.78
C ASP A 260 -103.12 -78.44 -58.92
N GLY A 261 -104.29 -78.77 -58.36
CA GLY A 261 -105.00 -77.90 -57.43
C GLY A 261 -104.26 -77.67 -56.11
N ILE A 262 -103.63 -78.71 -55.55
CA ILE A 262 -102.78 -78.60 -54.35
C ILE A 262 -101.51 -77.80 -54.68
N GLN A 263 -100.87 -78.04 -55.82
CA GLN A 263 -99.66 -77.35 -56.26
C GLN A 263 -99.89 -75.85 -56.43
N ILE A 264 -101.04 -75.44 -56.97
CA ILE A 264 -101.43 -74.02 -57.12
C ILE A 264 -101.61 -73.38 -55.73
N VAL A 265 -102.33 -74.03 -54.82
CA VAL A 265 -102.54 -73.52 -53.44
C VAL A 265 -101.23 -73.46 -52.66
N GLU A 266 -100.36 -74.47 -52.81
CA GLU A 266 -99.06 -74.50 -52.15
C GLU A 266 -98.11 -73.43 -52.71
N ASN A 267 -98.11 -73.22 -54.04
CA ASN A 267 -97.33 -72.16 -54.68
C ASN A 267 -97.85 -70.77 -54.30
N ASP A 268 -99.17 -70.55 -54.23
CA ASP A 268 -99.72 -69.28 -53.74
C ASP A 268 -99.32 -69.03 -52.28
N SER A 269 -99.30 -70.07 -51.43
CA SER A 269 -98.82 -69.94 -50.04
C SER A 269 -97.30 -69.65 -49.97
N LYS A 270 -96.50 -70.27 -50.85
CA LYS A 270 -95.05 -70.07 -50.94
C LYS A 270 -94.75 -68.68 -51.48
N ASP A 271 -95.50 -68.18 -52.47
CA ASP A 271 -95.37 -66.82 -53.01
C ASP A 271 -95.74 -65.76 -51.99
N GLN A 272 -96.80 -65.97 -51.19
CA GLN A 272 -97.13 -65.09 -50.09
C GLN A 272 -96.03 -65.06 -49.02
N ARG A 273 -95.44 -66.22 -48.70
CA ARG A 273 -94.33 -66.33 -47.75
C ARG A 273 -93.03 -65.74 -48.29
N MET A 274 -92.75 -65.91 -49.59
CA MET A 274 -91.61 -65.31 -50.28
C MET A 274 -91.72 -63.78 -50.27
N LYS A 275 -92.88 -63.23 -50.61
CA LYS A 275 -93.16 -61.78 -50.51
C LYS A 275 -93.03 -61.24 -49.08
N SER A 276 -93.37 -62.04 -48.07
CA SER A 276 -93.14 -61.69 -46.67
C SER A 276 -91.64 -61.62 -46.34
N LEU A 277 -90.88 -62.66 -46.74
CA LEU A 277 -89.45 -62.72 -46.51
C LEU A 277 -88.68 -61.64 -47.30
N GLU A 278 -89.09 -61.32 -48.52
CA GLU A 278 -88.55 -60.20 -49.29
C GLU A 278 -88.77 -58.87 -48.56
N ARG A 279 -89.96 -58.68 -47.98
CA ARG A 279 -90.26 -57.51 -47.13
C ARG A 279 -89.36 -57.45 -45.90
N ASP A 280 -89.13 -58.59 -45.25
CA ASP A 280 -88.25 -58.67 -44.08
C ASP A 280 -86.78 -58.40 -44.46
N VAL A 281 -86.30 -58.95 -45.58
CA VAL A 281 -84.94 -58.70 -46.10
C VAL A 281 -84.75 -57.23 -46.45
N GLU A 282 -85.73 -56.57 -47.07
CA GLU A 282 -85.66 -55.14 -47.36
C GLU A 282 -85.63 -54.30 -46.07
N ASN A 283 -86.40 -54.72 -45.05
CA ASN A 283 -86.39 -54.09 -43.74
C ASN A 283 -85.04 -54.28 -43.01
N TYR A 284 -84.42 -55.45 -43.13
CA TYR A 284 -83.05 -55.68 -42.61
C TYR A 284 -82.01 -54.89 -43.37
N LYS A 285 -82.11 -54.75 -44.70
CA LYS A 285 -81.23 -53.88 -45.49
C LYS A 285 -81.32 -52.42 -45.06
N GLN A 286 -82.52 -51.90 -44.83
CA GLN A 286 -82.73 -50.56 -44.27
C GLN A 286 -82.04 -50.39 -42.92
N LYS A 287 -82.20 -51.36 -42.01
CA LYS A 287 -81.52 -51.33 -40.69
C LYS A 287 -80.00 -51.39 -40.81
N VAL A 288 -79.45 -52.18 -41.73
CA VAL A 288 -78.00 -52.23 -41.97
C VAL A 288 -77.51 -50.89 -42.49
N LEU A 289 -78.22 -50.27 -43.45
CA LEU A 289 -77.87 -48.95 -43.97
C LEU A 289 -77.93 -47.87 -42.88
N GLU A 290 -78.91 -47.94 -41.98
CA GLU A 290 -79.03 -47.07 -40.82
C GLU A 290 -77.87 -47.28 -39.83
N MET A 291 -77.47 -48.53 -39.61
CA MET A 291 -76.33 -48.86 -38.75
C MET A 291 -75.00 -48.41 -39.36
N GLU A 292 -74.80 -48.58 -40.66
CA GLU A 292 -73.63 -48.09 -41.41
C GLU A 292 -73.55 -46.56 -41.41
N THR A 293 -74.67 -45.86 -41.58
CA THR A 293 -74.70 -44.39 -41.50
C THR A 293 -74.42 -43.88 -40.08
N ASN A 294 -74.89 -44.60 -39.05
CA ASN A 294 -74.56 -44.30 -37.66
C ASN A 294 -73.08 -44.57 -37.33
N LEU A 295 -72.51 -45.66 -37.85
CA LEU A 295 -71.06 -45.94 -37.78
C LEU A 295 -70.25 -44.84 -38.46
N ARG A 296 -70.64 -44.41 -39.67
CA ARG A 296 -70.01 -43.27 -40.36
C ARG A 296 -70.07 -41.97 -39.57
N LYS A 297 -71.19 -41.71 -38.87
CA LYS A 297 -71.33 -40.56 -37.98
C LYS A 297 -70.40 -40.70 -36.76
N GLN A 298 -70.30 -41.88 -36.15
CA GLN A 298 -69.35 -42.13 -35.07
C GLN A 298 -67.89 -41.97 -35.54
N GLU A 299 -67.53 -42.51 -36.70
CA GLU A 299 -66.21 -42.31 -37.30
C GLU A 299 -65.90 -40.83 -37.58
N SER A 300 -66.90 -40.03 -37.95
CA SER A 300 -66.74 -38.58 -38.13
C SER A 300 -66.63 -37.81 -36.81
N GLN A 301 -67.05 -38.41 -35.69
CA GLN A 301 -66.97 -37.84 -34.33
C GLN A 301 -65.74 -38.32 -33.55
N ILE A 302 -65.01 -39.34 -34.04
CA ILE A 302 -63.67 -39.66 -33.54
C ILE A 302 -62.76 -38.47 -33.90
N PRO A 303 -62.23 -37.70 -32.92
CA PRO A 303 -61.36 -36.58 -33.22
C PRO A 303 -60.08 -37.12 -33.87
N ARG A 304 -59.87 -36.83 -35.16
CA ARG A 304 -58.55 -37.05 -35.76
C ARG A 304 -57.54 -36.23 -34.95
N PRO A 305 -56.45 -36.81 -34.43
CA PRO A 305 -55.44 -36.07 -33.65
C PRO A 305 -54.69 -35.00 -34.45
N THR A 306 -55.07 -34.75 -35.70
CA THR A 306 -54.50 -33.73 -36.58
C THR A 306 -54.94 -32.30 -36.27
N SER A 307 -56.07 -32.05 -35.59
CA SER A 307 -56.43 -30.66 -35.22
C SER A 307 -55.58 -30.13 -34.07
N LYS A 308 -55.29 -30.97 -33.06
CA LYS A 308 -54.40 -30.60 -31.94
C LYS A 308 -52.94 -30.42 -32.38
N ILE A 309 -52.50 -31.14 -33.41
CA ILE A 309 -51.16 -30.93 -34.00
C ILE A 309 -51.09 -29.60 -34.76
N ASN A 310 -52.15 -29.20 -35.47
CA ASN A 310 -52.17 -27.92 -36.19
C ASN A 310 -52.31 -26.70 -35.27
N ASP A 311 -53.01 -26.83 -34.15
CA ASP A 311 -53.12 -25.74 -33.17
C ASP A 311 -51.81 -25.56 -32.38
N VAL A 312 -51.10 -26.64 -32.04
CA VAL A 312 -49.74 -26.56 -31.47
C VAL A 312 -48.74 -26.01 -32.49
N THR A 313 -48.86 -26.34 -33.78
CA THR A 313 -47.97 -25.82 -34.83
C THR A 313 -48.25 -24.34 -35.17
N LYS A 314 -49.49 -23.85 -35.00
CA LYS A 314 -49.82 -22.41 -35.14
C LYS A 314 -49.41 -21.58 -33.93
N ILE A 315 -49.47 -22.12 -32.71
CA ILE A 315 -48.98 -21.44 -31.51
C ILE A 315 -47.45 -21.27 -31.55
N ILE A 316 -46.73 -22.27 -32.08
CA ILE A 316 -45.26 -22.17 -32.27
C ILE A 316 -44.88 -21.20 -33.40
N LYS A 317 -45.73 -20.98 -34.42
CA LYS A 317 -45.43 -20.06 -35.54
C LYS A 317 -45.94 -18.62 -35.36
N ASN A 318 -46.95 -18.38 -34.52
CA ASN A 318 -47.50 -17.03 -34.30
C ASN A 318 -47.03 -16.36 -32.99
N GLY A 319 -46.19 -17.00 -32.17
CA GLY A 319 -45.59 -16.41 -30.98
C GLY A 319 -44.34 -15.54 -31.22
N ASN A 320 -43.94 -15.31 -32.48
CA ASN A 320 -42.67 -14.67 -32.82
C ASN A 320 -42.78 -13.33 -33.56
N LYS A 321 -43.84 -12.53 -33.38
CA LYS A 321 -43.86 -11.12 -33.82
C LYS A 321 -44.64 -10.19 -32.89
N ALA A 322 -43.95 -9.11 -32.49
CA ALA A 322 -44.35 -7.92 -31.70
C ALA A 322 -44.44 -8.16 -30.17
N ASP A 323 -43.72 -7.48 -29.29
CA ASP A 323 -43.09 -6.15 -29.35
C ASP A 323 -41.69 -6.13 -28.73
N THR A 324 -40.70 -5.64 -29.47
CA THR A 324 -39.55 -4.95 -28.87
C THR A 324 -39.03 -3.94 -29.87
N MET A 325 -39.31 -2.66 -29.61
CA MET A 325 -38.69 -1.55 -30.31
C MET A 325 -37.96 -0.70 -29.28
N SER A 326 -36.64 -0.87 -29.23
CA SER A 326 -35.63 0.21 -29.38
C SER A 326 -34.40 0.00 -28.50
N ASN A 327 -33.26 0.01 -29.19
CA ASN A 327 -31.89 0.19 -28.72
C ASN A 327 -31.31 -0.91 -27.80
N VAL A 328 -30.41 -1.73 -28.35
CA VAL A 328 -28.96 -1.47 -28.33
C VAL A 328 -28.29 -2.46 -29.30
N THR A 329 -27.32 -1.93 -30.04
CA THR A 329 -26.39 -2.55 -30.98
C THR A 329 -25.97 -3.99 -30.67
N ASN A 330 -26.23 -4.90 -31.62
CA ASN A 330 -25.70 -6.26 -31.62
C ASN A 330 -24.67 -6.37 -32.76
N ASN A 331 -23.40 -6.14 -32.43
CA ASN A 331 -22.27 -6.75 -33.12
C ASN A 331 -21.84 -7.93 -32.23
N ASN A 332 -22.25 -9.15 -32.55
CA ASN A 332 -21.65 -10.36 -31.98
C ASN A 332 -21.38 -11.34 -33.13
N PRO A 333 -20.10 -11.61 -33.47
CA PRO A 333 -19.71 -12.64 -34.41
C PRO A 333 -19.76 -14.02 -33.74
N PRO A 334 -19.69 -15.11 -34.52
CA PRO A 334 -19.46 -16.46 -34.01
C PRO A 334 -17.98 -16.59 -33.63
N THR A 335 -17.56 -16.08 -32.47
CA THR A 335 -16.16 -16.15 -32.01
C THR A 335 -16.01 -16.45 -30.52
N THR A 336 -17.09 -16.48 -29.74
CA THR A 336 -16.99 -16.55 -28.27
C THR A 336 -16.39 -17.85 -27.75
N ASN A 337 -16.68 -19.02 -28.33
CA ASN A 337 -16.17 -20.27 -27.78
C ASN A 337 -14.67 -20.49 -28.06
N GLU A 338 -14.18 -20.02 -29.21
CA GLU A 338 -12.77 -20.16 -29.60
C GLU A 338 -11.90 -19.11 -28.89
N GLN A 339 -12.42 -17.90 -28.73
CA GLN A 339 -11.80 -16.84 -27.91
C GLN A 339 -11.75 -17.21 -26.42
N LEU A 340 -12.81 -17.79 -25.86
CA LEU A 340 -12.79 -18.26 -24.47
C LEU A 340 -11.80 -19.42 -24.24
N MET A 341 -11.62 -20.28 -25.24
CA MET A 341 -10.64 -21.36 -25.19
C MET A 341 -9.20 -20.81 -25.26
N GLU A 342 -8.96 -19.81 -26.11
CA GLU A 342 -7.67 -19.13 -26.26
C GLU A 342 -7.32 -18.30 -25.02
N GLU A 343 -8.28 -17.56 -24.45
CA GLU A 343 -8.13 -16.85 -23.18
C GLU A 343 -7.84 -17.80 -22.01
N LYS A 344 -8.51 -18.96 -21.96
CA LYS A 344 -8.21 -20.01 -20.97
C LYS A 344 -6.77 -20.51 -21.11
N LEU A 345 -6.30 -20.74 -22.33
CA LEU A 345 -4.94 -21.24 -22.60
C LEU A 345 -3.89 -20.19 -22.26
N LEU A 346 -4.16 -18.91 -22.52
CA LEU A 346 -3.31 -17.79 -22.12
C LEU A 346 -3.26 -17.64 -20.60
N ALA A 347 -4.41 -17.73 -19.92
CA ALA A 347 -4.48 -17.68 -18.45
C ALA A 347 -3.73 -18.85 -17.81
N GLU A 348 -3.88 -20.06 -18.34
CA GLU A 348 -3.11 -21.24 -17.89
C GLU A 348 -1.61 -21.05 -18.13
N SER A 349 -1.20 -20.42 -19.25
CA SER A 349 0.20 -20.11 -19.52
C SER A 349 0.78 -19.05 -18.57
N GLN A 350 -0.02 -18.04 -18.20
CA GLN A 350 0.37 -17.01 -17.24
C GLN A 350 0.49 -17.57 -15.83
N VAL A 351 -0.43 -18.44 -15.41
CA VAL A 351 -0.37 -19.15 -14.14
C VAL A 351 0.87 -20.06 -14.09
N ALA A 352 1.17 -20.78 -15.16
CA ALA A 352 2.37 -21.62 -15.24
C ALA A 352 3.67 -20.78 -15.16
N PHE A 353 3.71 -19.63 -15.82
CA PHE A 353 4.84 -18.71 -15.78
C PHE A 353 5.04 -18.10 -14.38
N LEU A 354 3.96 -17.63 -13.75
CA LEU A 354 3.99 -17.10 -12.39
C LEU A 354 4.43 -18.17 -11.39
N ASN A 355 3.93 -19.41 -11.52
CA ASN A 355 4.39 -20.52 -10.68
C ASN A 355 5.87 -20.82 -10.88
N ALA A 356 6.40 -20.72 -12.10
CA ALA A 356 7.84 -20.87 -12.36
C ALA A 356 8.66 -19.76 -11.68
N ILE A 357 8.21 -18.50 -11.74
CA ILE A 357 8.86 -17.38 -11.03
C ILE A 357 8.78 -17.57 -9.52
N ILE A 358 7.64 -18.00 -8.99
CA ILE A 358 7.45 -18.23 -7.55
C ILE A 358 8.42 -19.30 -7.06
N VAL A 359 8.57 -20.40 -7.82
CA VAL A 359 9.53 -21.46 -7.48
C VAL A 359 10.97 -20.94 -7.51
N ASP A 360 11.35 -20.16 -8.54
CA ASP A 360 12.69 -19.58 -8.63
C ASP A 360 12.97 -18.57 -7.50
N MET A 361 11.96 -17.77 -7.13
CA MET A 361 12.06 -16.83 -6.01
C MET A 361 12.12 -17.52 -4.66
N GLN A 362 11.34 -18.57 -4.45
CA GLN A 362 11.40 -19.38 -3.23
C GLN A 362 12.77 -20.04 -3.09
N LYS A 363 13.31 -20.60 -4.18
CA LYS A 363 14.66 -21.15 -4.21
C LYS A 363 15.72 -20.10 -3.87
N LYS A 364 15.63 -18.90 -4.46
CA LYS A 364 16.57 -17.81 -4.15
C LYS A 364 16.45 -17.30 -2.71
N ASN A 365 15.23 -17.26 -2.17
CA ASN A 365 15.01 -16.93 -0.75
C ASN A 365 15.58 -18.00 0.18
N GLU A 366 15.45 -19.28 -0.15
CA GLU A 366 16.10 -20.37 0.60
C GLU A 366 17.62 -20.27 0.53
N GLU A 367 18.19 -19.99 -0.64
CA GLU A 367 19.64 -19.77 -0.82
C GLU A 367 20.14 -18.57 0.02
N GLN A 368 19.41 -17.46 0.02
CA GLN A 368 19.74 -16.29 0.84
C GLN A 368 19.61 -16.57 2.34
N LYS A 369 18.59 -17.34 2.74
CA LYS A 369 18.38 -17.72 4.14
C LYS A 369 19.53 -18.60 4.64
N VAL A 370 19.98 -19.57 3.85
CA VAL A 370 21.15 -20.39 4.17
C VAL A 370 22.42 -19.53 4.26
N ARG A 371 22.59 -18.54 3.37
CA ARG A 371 23.72 -17.59 3.45
C ARG A 371 23.69 -16.77 4.74
N ILE A 372 22.52 -16.30 5.15
CA ILE A 372 22.35 -15.57 6.42
C ILE A 372 22.68 -16.49 7.60
N GLU A 373 22.18 -17.71 7.62
CA GLU A 373 22.43 -18.68 8.69
C GLU A 373 23.92 -19.01 8.85
N ILE A 374 24.67 -19.13 7.74
CA ILE A 374 26.13 -19.32 7.75
C ILE A 374 26.86 -18.12 8.35
N LEU A 375 26.42 -16.89 8.02
CA LEU A 375 27.01 -15.66 8.57
C LEU A 375 26.65 -15.45 10.05
N GLU A 376 25.42 -15.80 10.45
CA GLU A 376 24.94 -15.75 11.83
C GLU A 376 25.62 -16.81 12.72
N SER A 377 26.09 -17.91 12.14
CA SER A 377 26.86 -18.95 12.83
C SER A 377 28.28 -18.52 13.23
N GLY A 378 28.65 -17.25 13.00
CA GLY A 378 29.90 -16.65 13.48
C GLY A 378 31.09 -16.83 12.55
N TYR A 379 30.88 -17.34 11.33
CA TYR A 379 31.92 -17.36 10.31
C TYR A 379 32.10 -15.96 9.72
N SER A 380 33.35 -15.46 9.74
CA SER A 380 33.70 -14.25 8.98
C SER A 380 33.38 -14.48 7.50
N PRO A 381 32.83 -13.48 6.77
CA PRO A 381 32.54 -13.60 5.34
C PRO A 381 33.72 -14.15 4.51
N ALA A 382 34.95 -13.82 4.91
CA ALA A 382 36.18 -14.33 4.27
C ALA A 382 36.44 -15.83 4.57
N ALA A 383 36.14 -16.29 5.79
CA ALA A 383 36.33 -17.68 6.20
C ALA A 383 35.24 -18.62 5.61
N ALA A 384 34.01 -18.12 5.45
CA ALA A 384 32.92 -18.84 4.80
C ALA A 384 33.15 -19.03 3.28
N ASP A 385 33.82 -18.06 2.65
CA ASP A 385 34.20 -18.12 1.24
C ASP A 385 35.40 -19.07 0.99
N GLU A 386 36.39 -19.07 1.90
CA GLU A 386 37.57 -19.96 1.84
C GLU A 386 37.20 -21.45 2.05
N LEU A 387 36.20 -21.74 2.89
CA LEU A 387 35.65 -23.09 3.09
C LEU A 387 34.73 -23.58 1.95
N GLY A 388 34.47 -22.75 0.93
CA GLY A 388 33.64 -23.10 -0.22
C GLY A 388 32.15 -23.26 0.10
N LEU A 389 31.70 -22.83 1.29
CA LEU A 389 30.31 -22.94 1.74
C LEU A 389 29.37 -21.92 1.07
N LEU A 390 29.94 -20.88 0.43
CA LEU A 390 29.22 -19.82 -0.28
C LEU A 390 29.30 -19.92 -1.81
N LYS A 391 29.87 -20.99 -2.37
CA LYS A 391 30.01 -21.15 -3.82
C LYS A 391 28.69 -21.53 -4.51
N LEU A 392 27.77 -20.58 -4.54
CA LEU A 392 26.74 -20.48 -5.57
C LEU A 392 27.24 -19.49 -6.62
N SER A 393 27.06 -19.88 -7.88
CA SER A 393 27.65 -19.31 -9.10
C SER A 393 27.31 -17.84 -9.35
N GLU A 394 27.88 -16.92 -8.59
CA GLU A 394 28.08 -15.54 -9.03
C GLU A 394 29.47 -15.46 -9.64
N ARG A 395 29.50 -15.32 -10.96
CA ARG A 395 30.69 -14.95 -11.71
C ARG A 395 31.02 -13.52 -11.28
N ASN A 396 31.72 -13.36 -10.16
CA ASN A 396 32.26 -12.09 -9.71
C ASN A 396 33.23 -11.62 -10.78
N LEU A 397 32.75 -10.78 -11.71
CA LEU A 397 33.67 -10.02 -12.53
C LEU A 397 34.43 -9.10 -11.58
N PRO A 398 35.77 -9.06 -11.63
CA PRO A 398 36.55 -8.15 -10.81
C PRO A 398 36.08 -6.70 -11.03
N PRO A 399 36.16 -5.82 -10.02
CA PRO A 399 35.84 -4.41 -10.16
C PRO A 399 36.56 -3.83 -11.40
N ARG A 400 35.85 -3.05 -12.21
CA ARG A 400 36.42 -2.41 -13.39
C ARG A 400 37.40 -1.32 -12.95
N MET A 401 38.64 -1.39 -13.43
CA MET A 401 39.69 -0.46 -13.06
C MET A 401 39.53 0.80 -13.90
N TYR A 402 39.60 1.98 -13.29
CA TYR A 402 39.52 3.26 -14.01
C TYR A 402 40.73 4.08 -13.63
N CYS A 403 41.43 4.61 -14.63
CA CYS A 403 42.55 5.50 -14.42
C CYS A 403 42.10 6.94 -14.57
N ASP A 404 42.12 7.70 -13.47
CA ASP A 404 41.72 9.12 -13.45
C ASP A 404 42.71 10.03 -14.21
N ILE A 405 43.89 9.53 -14.56
CA ILE A 405 44.97 10.30 -15.21
C ILE A 405 44.83 10.25 -16.74
N CYS A 406 44.53 9.08 -17.32
CA CYS A 406 44.35 8.92 -18.76
C CYS A 406 42.88 8.76 -19.19
N GLU A 407 41.96 8.67 -18.23
CA GLU A 407 40.51 8.46 -18.40
C GLU A 407 40.16 7.15 -19.15
N GLU A 408 41.06 6.16 -19.19
CA GLU A 408 40.83 4.86 -19.81
C GLU A 408 40.39 3.81 -18.78
N PHE A 409 39.46 2.94 -19.20
CA PHE A 409 38.95 1.85 -18.38
C PHE A 409 39.70 0.55 -18.65
N ASP A 410 39.87 -0.24 -17.58
CA ASP A 410 40.32 -1.63 -17.54
C ASP A 410 41.75 -1.91 -18.05
N LEU A 411 42.57 -0.88 -18.28
CA LEU A 411 43.95 -1.03 -18.75
C LEU A 411 44.98 -1.03 -17.62
N HIS A 412 44.87 -0.07 -16.70
CA HIS A 412 45.74 0.07 -15.53
C HIS A 412 45.01 0.82 -14.42
N GLU A 413 45.48 0.65 -13.19
CA GLU A 413 45.06 1.49 -12.06
C GLU A 413 45.72 2.87 -12.15
N THR A 414 45.09 3.88 -11.56
CA THR A 414 45.61 5.25 -11.53
C THR A 414 47.09 5.32 -11.11
N GLU A 415 47.54 4.46 -10.19
CA GLU A 415 48.92 4.43 -9.68
C GLU A 415 49.96 3.89 -10.68
N ASP A 416 49.53 3.08 -11.66
CA ASP A 416 50.39 2.44 -12.68
C ASP A 416 50.27 3.15 -14.05
N CYS A 417 49.72 4.37 -14.08
CA CYS A 417 49.52 5.09 -15.32
C CYS A 417 50.86 5.40 -15.99
N PRO A 418 51.13 4.92 -17.22
CA PRO A 418 52.39 5.20 -17.92
C PRO A 418 52.58 6.69 -18.24
N GLN A 419 51.52 7.50 -18.19
CA GLN A 419 51.61 8.96 -18.27
C GLN A 419 52.11 9.60 -16.98
N GLN A 420 52.01 8.91 -15.84
CA GLN A 420 52.54 9.34 -14.54
C GLN A 420 54.06 9.16 -14.44
N ALA A 421 54.65 8.23 -15.22
CA ALA A 421 56.09 7.98 -15.25
C ALA A 421 56.87 8.82 -16.29
N ASN A 422 56.17 9.53 -17.20
CA ASN A 422 56.79 10.41 -18.18
C ASN A 422 56.83 11.86 -17.67
N GLU A 423 57.49 12.09 -16.54
CA GLU A 423 57.92 13.45 -16.15
C GLU A 423 59.14 13.86 -16.97
N ASP A 424 58.91 14.30 -18.22
CA ASP A 424 59.78 15.25 -18.91
C ASP A 424 58.91 16.16 -19.81
N MET A 425 58.68 17.37 -19.32
CA MET A 425 57.85 18.50 -19.83
C MET A 425 57.94 18.79 -21.36
N PRO A 426 56.95 19.43 -22.04
CA PRO A 426 56.56 20.81 -21.71
C PRO A 426 55.09 21.26 -21.98
N ALA A 427 54.71 22.29 -21.21
CA ALA A 427 53.74 23.37 -21.42
C ALA A 427 52.58 23.26 -22.45
N VAL A 428 51.41 23.70 -21.94
CA VAL A 428 50.27 24.35 -22.62
C VAL A 428 49.17 23.44 -23.16
N ARG A 429 48.05 23.40 -22.41
CA ARG A 429 46.81 24.02 -22.90
C ARG A 429 46.24 24.91 -21.80
N GLU A 430 46.51 26.21 -21.92
CA GLU A 430 45.74 27.26 -21.25
C GLU A 430 44.26 27.01 -21.53
N ARG A 431 43.55 26.40 -20.58
CA ARG A 431 42.10 26.52 -20.51
C ARG A 431 41.87 27.92 -19.98
N SER A 432 41.26 28.76 -20.82
CA SER A 432 40.74 30.08 -20.46
C SER A 432 40.14 30.05 -19.04
N PRO A 433 40.41 31.05 -18.18
CA PRO A 433 39.81 31.07 -16.86
C PRO A 433 38.32 31.20 -17.05
N LYS A 434 37.57 30.09 -16.94
CA LYS A 434 36.13 30.18 -16.73
C LYS A 434 35.97 30.85 -15.38
N GLU A 435 35.46 32.08 -15.38
CA GLU A 435 35.00 32.72 -14.16
C GLU A 435 34.14 31.70 -13.42
N LYS A 436 34.51 31.42 -12.17
CA LYS A 436 33.69 30.59 -11.30
C LYS A 436 32.29 31.22 -11.31
N PRO A 437 31.23 30.47 -11.63
CA PRO A 437 29.88 31.01 -11.55
C PRO A 437 29.71 31.59 -10.14
N GLN A 438 29.22 32.84 -10.07
CA GLN A 438 29.07 33.52 -8.79
C GLN A 438 28.30 32.62 -7.82
N PRO A 439 28.74 32.51 -6.55
CA PRO A 439 28.09 31.65 -5.58
C PRO A 439 26.60 32.03 -5.52
N ARG A 440 25.72 31.03 -5.62
CA ARG A 440 24.29 31.27 -5.54
C ARG A 440 24.00 31.93 -4.18
N PRO A 441 23.37 33.12 -4.16
CA PRO A 441 23.05 33.77 -2.91
C PRO A 441 22.08 32.89 -2.11
N TYR A 442 22.45 32.64 -0.86
CA TYR A 442 21.70 31.86 0.11
C TYR A 442 21.16 32.81 1.16
N CYS A 443 19.87 32.69 1.44
CA CYS A 443 19.23 33.47 2.49
C CYS A 443 19.26 32.66 3.78
N GLU A 444 19.96 33.16 4.79
CA GLU A 444 20.02 32.53 6.12
C GLU A 444 18.71 32.72 6.91
N ILE A 445 17.82 33.62 6.48
CA ILE A 445 16.52 33.86 7.12
C ILE A 445 15.47 32.83 6.68
N CYS A 446 15.36 32.53 5.39
CA CYS A 446 14.36 31.59 4.86
C CYS A 446 14.95 30.25 4.38
N GLU A 447 16.26 30.06 4.57
CA GLU A 447 17.03 28.87 4.21
C GLU A 447 16.92 28.43 2.72
N MET A 448 16.58 29.36 1.82
CA MET A 448 16.46 29.08 0.38
C MET A 448 17.56 29.77 -0.44
N PHE A 449 17.97 29.10 -1.51
CA PHE A 449 18.85 29.67 -2.52
C PHE A 449 18.04 30.54 -3.50
N GLY A 450 18.46 31.79 -3.73
CA GLY A 450 17.83 32.66 -4.73
C GLY A 450 17.87 34.16 -4.43
N HIS A 451 18.11 34.55 -3.18
CA HIS A 451 18.33 35.94 -2.75
C HIS A 451 19.30 35.96 -1.56
N ALA A 452 19.93 37.11 -1.31
CA ALA A 452 20.78 37.29 -0.13
C ALA A 452 19.90 37.58 1.10
N THR A 453 20.40 37.28 2.29
CA THR A 453 19.70 37.51 3.57
C THR A 453 19.19 38.96 3.73
N GLU A 454 19.86 39.94 3.13
CA GLU A 454 19.51 41.37 3.19
C GLU A 454 18.24 41.74 2.39
N ASP A 455 17.87 40.93 1.39
CA ASP A 455 16.74 41.16 0.48
C ASP A 455 15.52 40.26 0.81
N CYS A 456 15.55 39.58 1.96
CA CYS A 456 14.50 38.66 2.37
C CYS A 456 13.24 39.40 2.84
N GLN A 457 12.15 39.30 2.07
CA GLN A 457 10.84 39.81 2.51
C GLN A 457 10.17 38.78 3.42
N GLU A 458 10.38 38.92 4.73
CA GLU A 458 9.89 38.06 5.83
C GLU A 458 8.36 37.98 6.03
N ASP A 459 7.53 38.36 5.05
CA ASP A 459 6.09 38.55 5.28
C ASP A 459 5.18 37.60 4.50
N GLN A 460 5.40 36.28 4.58
CA GLN A 460 4.29 35.29 4.48
C GLN A 460 4.55 34.08 5.38
N THR A 461 4.19 34.23 6.65
CA THR A 461 3.81 33.11 7.53
C THR A 461 2.76 32.22 6.84
N PHE A 462 3.00 30.91 6.84
CA PHE A 462 1.94 29.89 6.81
C PHE A 462 2.01 29.06 8.08
#